data_AF-A0A9E0R088-F1
#
_entry.id   AF-A0A9E0R088-F1
#
_cell.length_a   1.000
_cell.length_b   1.000
_cell.length_c   1.000
_cell.angle_alpha   90.00
_cell.angle_beta   90.00
_cell.angle_gamma   90.00
#
_symmetry.space_group_name_H-M   'P 1'
#
loop_
_entity.id
_entity.type
_entity.pdbx_description
1 polymer ?
#
loop_
_entity_poly.entity_id
_entity_poly.type
_entity_poly.pdbx_seq_one_letter_code
_entity_poly.pdbx_strand_id
1 'polypeptide(L)'
;MEINPITNSLKDISERTEVLRTYLEYPEKQERLEEVTRELEDPAIWSEPERAQALGKERAMLEGVVKTIDDLTAGVGDARDLLDMAVEEDDEDTVEEVRAEVGG
;
A
#
# COMPACT_ATOMS: atom_id res chain seq x y z
N MET A 1 20.58 -19.69 -9.65
CA MET A 1 19.29 -19.00 -9.90
C MET A 1 19.45 -17.75 -10.76
N GLU A 2 18.49 -17.46 -11.64
CA GLU A 2 18.41 -16.19 -12.39
C GLU A 2 17.38 -15.25 -11.73
N ILE A 3 17.86 -14.27 -10.95
CA ILE A 3 17.01 -13.33 -10.19
C ILE A 3 16.78 -11.99 -10.89
N ASN A 4 17.57 -11.67 -11.92
CA ASN A 4 17.52 -10.37 -12.60
C ASN A 4 16.10 -10.02 -13.11
N PRO A 5 15.34 -10.95 -13.75
CA PRO A 5 13.95 -10.67 -14.13
C PRO A 5 13.06 -10.27 -12.95
N ILE A 6 13.19 -10.95 -11.80
CA ILE A 6 12.39 -10.70 -10.59
C ILE A 6 12.73 -9.30 -10.04
N THR A 7 14.02 -8.98 -9.94
CA THR A 7 14.46 -7.66 -9.46
C THR A 7 14.00 -6.51 -10.37
N ASN A 8 13.91 -6.73 -11.69
CA ASN A 8 13.39 -5.73 -12.61
C ASN A 8 11.87 -5.54 -12.47
N SER A 9 11.11 -6.63 -12.26
CA SER A 9 9.67 -6.53 -11.99
C SER A 9 9.40 -5.77 -10.69
N LEU A 10 10.11 -6.12 -9.60
CA LEU A 10 10.00 -5.40 -8.33
C LEU A 10 10.31 -3.90 -8.48
N LYS A 11 11.33 -3.58 -9.28
CA LYS A 11 11.68 -2.19 -9.59
C LYS A 11 10.58 -1.48 -10.39
N ASP A 12 10.03 -2.11 -11.44
CA ASP A 12 8.92 -1.53 -12.22
C ASP A 12 7.69 -1.26 -11.35
N ILE A 13 7.31 -2.21 -10.50
CA ILE A 13 6.17 -2.05 -9.60
C ILE A 13 6.45 -0.91 -8.60
N SER A 14 7.65 -0.84 -8.03
CA SER A 14 8.05 0.26 -7.14
C SER A 14 7.92 1.62 -7.83
N GLU A 15 8.49 1.77 -9.03
CA GLU A 15 8.45 3.02 -9.79
C GLU A 15 7.00 3.43 -10.14
N ARG A 16 6.16 2.47 -10.53
CA ARG A 16 4.74 2.72 -10.82
C ARG A 16 3.95 3.09 -9.58
N THR A 17 4.24 2.47 -8.44
CA THR A 17 3.62 2.82 -7.15
C THR A 17 3.99 4.24 -6.73
N GLU A 18 5.23 4.68 -6.93
CA GLU A 18 5.65 6.07 -6.66
C GLU A 18 4.95 7.09 -7.57
N VAL A 19 4.77 6.75 -8.85
CA VAL A 19 3.99 7.57 -9.77
C VAL A 19 2.54 7.69 -9.31
N LEU A 20 1.92 6.58 -8.89
CA LEU A 20 0.55 6.59 -8.34
C LEU A 20 0.47 7.39 -7.05
N ARG A 21 1.43 7.24 -6.13
CA ARG A 21 1.53 7.99 -4.88
C ARG A 21 1.54 9.50 -5.13
N THR A 22 2.28 9.93 -6.14
CA THR A 22 2.35 11.34 -6.56
C THR A 22 1.05 11.79 -7.23
N TYR A 23 0.56 11.04 -8.23
CA TYR A 23 -0.65 11.40 -8.99
C TYR A 23 -1.90 11.47 -8.12
N LEU A 24 -2.01 10.58 -7.12
CA LEU A 24 -3.14 10.52 -6.21
C LEU A 24 -3.03 11.48 -5.03
N GLU A 25 -1.95 12.26 -4.90
CA GLU A 25 -1.73 13.16 -3.76
C GLU A 25 -1.84 12.37 -2.44
N TYR A 26 -1.12 11.24 -2.38
CA TYR A 26 -1.18 10.35 -1.23
C TYR A 26 -0.87 11.09 0.09
N PRO A 27 0.17 11.94 0.20
CA PRO A 27 0.47 12.63 1.46
C PRO A 27 -0.71 13.45 1.99
N GLU A 28 -1.37 14.20 1.11
CA GLU A 28 -2.52 15.03 1.42
C GLU A 28 -3.74 14.18 1.82
N LYS A 29 -3.94 13.03 1.15
CA LYS A 29 -5.03 12.10 1.48
C LYS A 29 -4.80 11.37 2.79
N GLN A 30 -3.54 11.04 3.11
CA GLN A 30 -3.17 10.46 4.39
C GLN A 30 -3.43 11.45 5.53
N GLU A 31 -2.99 12.71 5.37
CA GLU A 31 -3.26 13.77 6.35
C GLU A 31 -4.77 13.97 6.54
N ARG A 32 -5.53 14.06 5.45
CA ARG A 32 -6.99 14.20 5.52
C ARG A 32 -7.66 13.00 6.17
N LEU A 33 -7.16 11.79 5.94
CA LEU A 33 -7.69 10.58 6.58
C LEU A 33 -7.51 10.62 8.09
N GLU A 34 -6.35 11.06 8.57
CA GLU A 34 -6.09 11.24 10.00
C GLU A 34 -7.03 12.28 10.63
N GLU A 35 -7.24 13.41 9.95
CA GLU A 35 -8.17 14.45 10.39
C GLU A 35 -9.61 13.93 10.49
N VAL A 36 -10.11 13.32 9.42
CA VAL A 36 -11.49 12.80 9.35
C VAL A 36 -11.69 11.72 10.41
N THR A 37 -10.69 10.86 10.62
CA THR A 37 -10.73 9.83 11.68
C THR A 37 -10.83 10.48 13.05
N ARG A 38 -10.01 11.51 13.32
CA ARG A 38 -10.05 12.27 14.58
C ARG A 38 -11.39 13.00 14.78
N GLU A 39 -11.97 13.59 13.74
CA GLU A 39 -13.29 14.22 13.82
C GLU A 39 -14.39 13.20 14.17
N LEU A 40 -14.29 11.98 13.63
CA LEU A 40 -15.24 10.89 13.90
C LEU A 40 -15.09 10.28 15.31
N GLU A 41 -13.94 10.43 15.95
CA GLU A 41 -13.70 10.02 17.33
C GLU A 41 -14.36 10.96 18.36
N ASP A 42 -14.64 12.21 18.00
CA ASP A 42 -15.32 13.17 18.89
C ASP A 42 -16.79 12.75 19.13
N PRO A 43 -17.23 12.46 20.37
CA PRO A 43 -18.62 12.13 20.69
C PRO A 43 -19.64 13.18 20.22
N ALA A 44 -19.24 14.46 20.11
CA ALA A 44 -20.11 15.54 19.67
C ALA A 44 -20.58 15.37 18.21
N ILE A 45 -19.76 14.76 17.34
CA ILE A 45 -20.11 14.59 15.91
C ILE A 45 -21.36 13.72 15.73
N TRP A 46 -21.63 12.82 16.68
CA TRP A 46 -22.79 11.92 16.66
C TRP A 46 -24.11 12.63 16.97
N SER A 47 -24.05 13.87 17.48
CA SER A 47 -25.23 14.74 17.57
C SER A 47 -25.61 15.39 16.23
N GLU A 48 -24.71 15.32 15.24
CA GLU A 48 -24.89 15.84 13.87
C GLU A 48 -24.86 14.69 12.83
N PRO A 49 -25.93 13.88 12.72
CA PRO A 49 -25.91 12.61 11.98
C PRO A 49 -25.58 12.75 10.49
N GLU A 50 -26.01 13.82 9.84
CA GLU A 50 -25.70 14.10 8.43
C GLU A 50 -24.20 14.36 8.23
N ARG A 51 -23.58 15.09 9.16
CA ARG A 51 -22.14 15.38 9.13
C ARG A 51 -21.31 14.14 9.44
N ALA A 52 -21.70 13.36 10.46
CA ALA A 52 -21.07 12.08 10.76
C ALA A 52 -21.13 11.11 9.58
N GLN A 53 -22.27 11.05 8.87
CA GLN A 53 -22.40 10.21 7.67
C GLN A 53 -21.52 10.70 6.52
N ALA A 54 -21.42 12.01 6.31
CA ALA A 54 -20.56 12.59 5.28
C ALA A 54 -19.07 12.28 5.55
N LEU A 55 -18.62 12.50 6.78
CA LEU A 55 -17.26 12.17 7.22
C LEU A 55 -16.97 10.66 7.12
N GLY A 56 -17.93 9.80 7.49
CA GLY A 56 -17.76 8.35 7.35
C GLY A 56 -17.59 7.90 5.90
N LYS A 57 -18.31 8.52 4.95
CA LYS A 57 -18.13 8.26 3.51
C LYS A 57 -16.78 8.77 3.02
N GLU A 58 -16.39 9.96 3.44
CA GLU A 58 -15.08 10.55 3.12
C GLU A 58 -13.95 9.64 3.61
N ARG A 59 -14.02 9.20 4.88
CA ARG A 59 -13.06 8.26 5.47
C ARG A 59 -12.91 7.00 4.64
N ALA A 60 -14.02 6.34 4.29
CA ALA A 60 -13.98 5.10 3.51
C ALA A 60 -13.33 5.27 2.12
N MET A 61 -13.56 6.42 1.47
CA MET A 61 -12.92 6.72 0.18
C MET A 61 -11.42 6.97 0.34
N LEU A 62 -11.02 7.72 1.37
CA LEU A 62 -9.61 8.01 1.66
C LEU A 62 -8.86 6.73 2.08
N GLU A 63 -9.44 5.92 2.96
CA GLU A 63 -8.91 4.62 3.40
C GLU A 63 -8.63 3.72 2.20
N GLY A 64 -9.56 3.65 1.22
CA GLY A 64 -9.37 2.83 0.03
C GLY A 64 -8.11 3.20 -0.77
N VAL A 65 -7.89 4.51 -0.97
CA VAL A 65 -6.72 5.01 -1.70
C VAL A 65 -5.44 4.81 -0.90
N VAL A 66 -5.41 5.27 0.35
CA VAL A 66 -4.23 5.20 1.22
C VAL A 66 -3.81 3.74 1.41
N LYS A 67 -4.74 2.87 1.78
CA LYS A 67 -4.46 1.45 2.00
C LYS A 67 -3.92 0.77 0.75
N THR A 68 -4.47 1.07 -0.43
CA THR A 68 -3.99 0.46 -1.68
C THR A 68 -2.53 0.82 -1.96
N ILE A 69 -2.13 2.08 -1.74
CA ILE A 69 -0.74 2.50 -1.92
C ILE A 69 0.17 1.90 -0.84
N ASP A 70 -0.30 1.82 0.41
CA ASP A 70 0.44 1.20 1.51
C ASP A 70 0.69 -0.29 1.24
N ASP A 71 -0.36 -1.03 0.84
CA ASP A 71 -0.28 -2.46 0.52
C ASP A 71 0.69 -2.72 -0.65
N LEU A 72 0.65 -1.89 -1.70
CA LEU A 72 1.59 -1.98 -2.83
C LEU A 72 3.04 -1.69 -2.42
N THR A 73 3.24 -0.68 -1.58
CA THR A 73 4.58 -0.29 -1.11
C THR A 73 5.17 -1.37 -0.21
N ALA A 74 4.37 -1.88 0.73
CA ALA A 74 4.76 -2.96 1.63
C ALA A 74 5.02 -4.26 0.88
N GLY A 75 4.11 -4.67 -0.02
CA GLY A 75 4.27 -5.92 -0.78
C GLY A 75 5.54 -5.96 -1.63
N VAL A 76 5.94 -4.84 -2.25
CA VAL A 76 7.21 -4.77 -2.98
C VAL A 76 8.42 -4.89 -2.04
N GLY A 77 8.34 -4.28 -0.85
CA GLY A 77 9.38 -4.41 0.18
C GLY A 77 9.51 -5.84 0.68
N ASP A 78 8.39 -6.44 1.08
CA ASP A 78 8.32 -7.80 1.61
C ASP A 78 8.82 -8.82 0.57
N ALA A 79 8.41 -8.70 -0.70
CA ALA A 79 8.86 -9.57 -1.78
C ALA A 79 10.37 -9.41 -2.08
N ARG A 80 10.92 -8.21 -1.88
CA ARG A 80 12.36 -7.96 -2.02
C ARG A 80 13.15 -8.60 -0.88
N ASP A 81 12.71 -8.39 0.35
CA ASP A 81 13.35 -8.98 1.54
C ASP A 81 13.29 -10.51 1.49
N LEU A 82 12.15 -11.07 1.05
CA LEU A 82 11.99 -12.52 0.85
C LEU A 82 12.92 -13.06 -0.24
N LEU A 83 13.04 -12.35 -1.38
CA LEU A 83 13.99 -12.72 -2.43
C LEU A 83 15.43 -12.71 -1.93
N ASP A 84 15.81 -11.68 -1.18
CA ASP A 84 17.18 -11.53 -0.66
C ASP A 84 17.50 -12.67 0.32
N MET A 85 16.58 -13.01 1.25
CA MET A 85 16.73 -14.17 2.14
C MET A 85 16.84 -15.49 1.38
N ALA A 86 15.97 -15.72 0.39
CA ALA A 86 15.98 -16.95 -0.40
C ALA A 86 17.29 -17.13 -1.19
N VAL A 87 17.86 -16.03 -1.69
CA VAL A 87 19.17 -16.03 -2.36
C VAL A 87 20.30 -16.33 -1.37
N GLU A 88 20.25 -15.77 -0.16
CA GLU A 88 21.25 -16.05 0.88
C GLU A 88 21.22 -17.51 1.36
N GLU A 89 20.04 -18.13 1.37
CA GLU A 89 19.82 -19.50 1.82
C GLU A 89 19.91 -20.57 0.69
N ASP A 90 20.20 -20.16 -0.56
CA ASP A 90 20.16 -21.02 -1.75
C ASP A 90 18.78 -21.74 -1.92
N ASP A 91 17.69 -21.10 -1.50
CA ASP A 91 16.32 -21.63 -1.55
C ASP A 91 15.64 -21.31 -2.90
N GLU A 92 15.79 -22.23 -3.86
CA GLU A 92 15.21 -22.06 -5.20
C GLU A 92 13.68 -22.08 -5.22
N ASP A 93 13.04 -22.80 -4.28
CA ASP A 93 11.58 -22.90 -4.24
C ASP A 93 10.96 -21.56 -3.87
N THR A 94 11.50 -20.89 -2.84
CA THR A 94 11.06 -19.55 -2.43
C THR A 94 11.33 -18.49 -3.51
N VAL A 95 12.44 -18.59 -4.24
CA VAL A 95 12.70 -17.69 -5.38
C VAL A 95 11.63 -17.81 -6.46
N GLU A 96 11.17 -19.03 -6.75
CA GLU A 96 10.12 -19.25 -7.75
C GLU A 96 8.72 -18.84 -7.23
N GLU A 97 8.46 -18.94 -5.93
CA GLU A 97 7.25 -18.36 -5.32
C GLU A 97 7.22 -16.83 -5.50
N VAL A 98 8.31 -16.12 -5.18
CA VAL A 98 8.41 -14.68 -5.39
C VAL A 98 8.23 -14.34 -6.87
N ARG A 99 8.89 -15.09 -7.78
CA ARG A 99 8.73 -14.90 -9.24
C ARG A 99 7.26 -14.98 -9.67
N ALA A 100 6.51 -15.95 -9.16
CA ALA A 100 5.11 -16.12 -9.49
C ALA A 100 4.25 -14.96 -8.97
N GLU A 101 4.55 -14.44 -7.78
CA GLU A 101 3.84 -13.30 -7.19
C GLU A 101 4.05 -12.01 -7.97
N VAL A 102 5.30 -11.67 -8.33
CA VAL A 102 5.59 -10.42 -9.07
C VAL A 102 5.33 -10.50 -10.57
N GLY A 103 5.15 -11.69 -11.13
CA GLY A 103 4.87 -11.93 -12.54
C GLY A 103 3.39 -12.04 -12.90
N GLY A 104 2.50 -11.99 -11.90
CA GLY A 104 1.03 -12.12 -12.04
C GLY A 104 0.33 -10.90 -12.61
#